data_AF-A0A917IF34-F1
#
_entry.id   AF-A0A917IF34-F1
#
_cell.length_a   1.000
_cell.length_b   1.000
_cell.length_c   1.000
_cell.angle_alpha   90.00
_cell.angle_beta   90.00
_cell.angle_gamma   90.00
#
_symmetry.space_group_name_H-M   'P 1'
#
loop_
_entity.id
_entity.type
_entity.pdbx_description
1 polymer ?
#
loop_
_entity_poly.entity_id
_entity_poly.type
_entity_poly.pdbx_seq_one_letter_code
_entity_poly.pdbx_strand_id
1 'polypeptide(L)'
;MSDVYVSLTDLRRVGRQLERIAKEFEHAVSVSDALESAIGTPFGRSELRRKAGDIESRWDIQRGRLAQQLTEVKEHVDAVVETVEGFDTEVAVLLDPCANPTTATR
;
A
#
# COMPACT_ATOMS: atom_id res chain seq x y z
N MET A 1 -25.08 3.16 10.57
CA MET A 1 -23.73 3.47 10.08
C MET A 1 -23.00 4.15 11.22
N SER A 2 -21.83 3.64 11.61
CA SER A 2 -20.98 4.31 12.59
C SER A 2 -20.14 5.37 11.88
N ASP A 3 -20.15 6.59 12.38
CA ASP A 3 -19.28 7.65 11.86
C ASP A 3 -17.82 7.32 12.17
N VAL A 4 -16.97 7.40 11.14
CA VAL A 4 -15.52 7.18 11.25
C VAL A 4 -14.83 8.53 11.14
N TYR A 5 -14.27 9.00 12.26
CA TYR A 5 -13.47 10.21 12.30
C TYR A 5 -11.99 9.86 12.20
N VAL A 6 -11.38 10.18 11.06
CA VAL A 6 -9.95 9.99 10.80
C VAL A 6 -9.36 11.31 10.31
N SER A 7 -8.19 11.68 10.83
CA SER A 7 -7.49 12.87 10.36
C SER A 7 -6.84 12.61 8.98
N LEU A 8 -6.82 13.65 8.14
CA LEU A 8 -6.13 13.63 6.84
C LEU A 8 -4.64 13.32 6.99
N THR A 9 -4.01 13.78 8.07
CA THR A 9 -2.61 13.50 8.39
C THR A 9 -2.40 12.01 8.69
N ASP A 10 -3.33 11.37 9.40
CA ASP A 10 -3.26 9.94 9.69
C ASP A 10 -3.47 9.09 8.43
N LEU A 11 -4.42 9.47 7.57
CA LEU A 11 -4.60 8.83 6.25
C LEU A 11 -3.31 8.86 5.43
N ARG A 12 -2.66 10.02 5.34
CA ARG A 12 -1.36 10.15 4.65
C ARG A 12 -0.27 9.30 5.28
N ARG A 13 -0.26 9.18 6.60
CA ARG A 13 0.69 8.31 7.31
C ARG A 13 0.45 6.85 6.95
N VAL A 14 -0.80 6.41 6.92
CA VAL A 14 -1.19 5.06 6.50
C VAL A 14 -0.77 4.80 5.06
N GLY A 15 -1.04 5.73 4.13
CA GLY A 15 -0.60 5.62 2.72
C GLY A 15 0.91 5.40 2.58
N ARG A 16 1.73 6.15 3.32
CA ARG A 16 3.21 5.96 3.34
C ARG A 16 3.62 4.62 3.94
N GLN A 17 2.93 4.16 4.99
CA GLN A 17 3.22 2.87 5.61
C GLN A 17 2.89 1.71 4.67
N LEU A 18 1.75 1.77 3.99
CA LEU A 18 1.34 0.80 2.98
C LEU A 18 2.36 0.72 1.85
N GLU A 19 2.82 1.87 1.34
CA GLU A 19 3.87 1.92 0.32
C GLU A 19 5.15 1.22 0.76
N ARG A 20 5.58 1.49 2.01
CA ARG A 20 6.80 0.88 2.55
C ARG A 20 6.66 -0.63 2.66
N ILE A 21 5.53 -1.11 3.17
CA ILE A 21 5.27 -2.54 3.34
C ILE A 21 5.17 -3.23 1.97
N ALA A 22 4.49 -2.64 0.99
CA ALA A 22 4.42 -3.18 -0.37
C ALA A 22 5.82 -3.33 -0.99
N LYS A 23 6.67 -2.30 -0.87
CA LYS A 23 8.07 -2.34 -1.30
C LYS A 23 8.88 -3.41 -0.56
N GLU A 24 8.68 -3.56 0.75
CA GLU A 24 9.34 -4.61 1.53
C GLU A 24 8.97 -6.02 1.00
N PHE A 25 7.71 -6.23 0.58
CA PHE A 25 7.28 -7.49 -0.04
C PHE A 25 7.85 -7.69 -1.45
N GLU A 26 7.89 -6.66 -2.29
CA GLU A 26 8.47 -6.71 -3.64
C GLU A 26 9.98 -6.96 -3.63
N HIS A 27 10.68 -6.38 -2.66
CA HIS A 27 12.15 -6.49 -2.54
C HIS A 27 12.60 -7.62 -1.62
N ALA A 28 11.67 -8.40 -1.04
CA ALA A 28 12.02 -9.56 -0.24
C ALA A 28 12.70 -10.61 -1.14
N VAL A 29 14.04 -10.63 -1.13
CA VAL A 29 14.87 -11.53 -1.93
C VAL A 29 14.40 -12.98 -1.78
N SER A 30 14.17 -13.65 -2.90
CA SER A 30 13.94 -15.10 -2.95
C SER A 30 15.20 -15.83 -2.50
N VAL A 31 15.07 -16.68 -1.48
CA VAL A 31 16.18 -17.50 -0.96
C VAL A 31 15.99 -18.97 -1.36
N SER A 32 15.11 -19.27 -2.33
CA SER A 32 14.72 -20.64 -2.68
C SER A 32 15.93 -21.49 -3.04
N ASP A 33 16.77 -20.99 -3.96
CA ASP A 33 17.91 -21.76 -4.45
C ASP A 33 18.92 -22.06 -3.34
N ALA A 34 19.17 -21.09 -2.46
CA ALA A 34 20.06 -21.28 -1.32
C ALA A 34 19.46 -22.25 -0.28
N LEU A 35 18.15 -22.19 -0.03
CA LEU A 35 17.44 -23.11 0.86
C LEU A 35 17.43 -24.54 0.29
N GLU A 36 17.08 -24.69 -0.98
CA GLU A 36 17.08 -25.97 -1.69
C GLU A 36 18.48 -26.59 -1.74
N SER A 37 19.50 -25.78 -2.00
CA SER A 37 20.89 -26.19 -2.01
C SER A 37 21.35 -26.65 -0.63
N ALA A 38 20.99 -25.91 0.42
CA ALA A 38 21.30 -26.27 1.81
C ALA A 38 20.64 -27.59 2.24
N ILE A 39 19.43 -27.88 1.74
CA ILE A 39 18.76 -29.16 1.98
C ILE A 39 19.45 -30.29 1.20
N GLY A 40 19.76 -30.06 -0.08
CA GLY A 40 20.41 -31.04 -0.95
C GLY A 40 19.59 -32.32 -1.15
N THR A 41 20.29 -33.46 -1.20
CA THR A 41 19.69 -34.77 -1.48
C THR A 41 20.22 -35.84 -0.50
N PRO A 42 19.93 -35.71 0.81
CA PRO A 42 20.44 -36.64 1.81
C PRO A 42 19.91 -38.06 1.55
N PHE A 43 20.80 -39.05 1.57
CA PHE A 43 20.48 -40.46 1.29
C PHE A 43 19.78 -40.68 -0.07
N GLY A 44 20.04 -39.82 -1.06
CA GLY A 44 19.37 -39.90 -2.36
C GLY A 44 17.91 -39.45 -2.35
N ARG A 45 17.40 -38.88 -1.24
CA ARG A 45 16.01 -38.42 -1.11
C ARG A 45 15.93 -36.91 -1.35
N SER A 46 15.17 -36.51 -2.35
CA SER A 46 14.95 -35.10 -2.73
C SER A 46 13.61 -34.53 -2.30
N GLU A 47 12.75 -35.33 -1.65
CA GLU A 47 11.38 -34.94 -1.27
C GLU A 47 11.34 -33.66 -0.41
N LEU A 48 12.26 -33.52 0.56
CA LEU A 48 12.32 -32.33 1.41
C LEU A 48 12.74 -31.10 0.61
N ARG A 49 13.75 -31.24 -0.26
CA ARG A 49 14.21 -30.17 -1.14
C ARG A 49 13.09 -29.72 -2.07
N ARG A 50 12.38 -30.66 -2.71
CA ARG A 50 11.26 -30.36 -3.60
C ARG A 50 10.14 -29.61 -2.88
N LYS A 51 9.76 -30.08 -1.69
CA LYS A 51 8.74 -29.40 -0.87
C LYS A 51 9.16 -27.99 -0.47
N ALA A 52 10.44 -27.77 -0.16
CA ALA A 52 10.95 -26.44 0.15
C ALA A 52 10.84 -25.50 -1.06
N GLY A 53 11.23 -25.97 -2.26
CA GLY A 53 11.05 -25.22 -3.51
C GLY A 53 9.58 -24.93 -3.84
N ASP A 54 8.69 -25.90 -3.65
CA ASP A 54 7.25 -25.72 -3.85
C ASP A 54 6.64 -24.68 -2.89
N ILE A 55 7.10 -24.67 -1.63
CA ILE A 55 6.68 -23.67 -0.64
C ILE A 55 7.17 -22.29 -1.05
N GLU A 56 8.44 -22.16 -1.44
CA GLU A 56 8.99 -20.86 -1.84
C GLU A 56 8.27 -20.32 -3.07
N SER A 57 8.09 -21.14 -4.11
CA SER A 57 7.41 -20.72 -5.34
C SER A 57 5.99 -20.21 -5.06
N ARG A 58 5.25 -20.89 -4.17
CA ARG A 58 3.92 -20.44 -3.75
C ARG A 58 3.99 -19.16 -2.92
N TRP A 59 4.99 -19.05 -2.05
CA TRP A 59 5.18 -17.88 -1.22
C TRP A 59 5.52 -16.64 -2.05
N ASP A 60 6.33 -16.80 -3.10
CA ASP A 60 6.64 -15.72 -4.03
C ASP A 60 5.38 -15.16 -4.70
N ILE A 61 4.52 -16.04 -5.20
CA ILE A 61 3.21 -15.67 -5.75
C ILE A 61 2.35 -14.92 -4.71
N GLN A 62 2.29 -15.42 -3.47
CA GLN A 62 1.50 -14.77 -2.42
C GLN A 62 2.08 -13.41 -2.00
N ARG A 63 3.40 -13.26 -1.96
CA ARG A 63 4.06 -11.96 -1.68
C ARG A 63 3.74 -10.95 -2.77
N GLY A 64 3.85 -11.34 -4.04
CA GLY A 64 3.48 -10.45 -5.17
C GLY A 64 2.01 -10.02 -5.10
N ARG A 65 1.11 -10.96 -4.82
CA ARG A 65 -0.32 -10.66 -4.64
C ARG A 65 -0.58 -9.73 -3.46
N LEU A 66 0.09 -9.95 -2.32
CA LEU A 66 -0.06 -9.10 -1.13
C LEU A 66 0.47 -7.69 -1.38
N ALA A 67 1.62 -7.56 -2.05
CA ALA A 67 2.17 -6.27 -2.46
C ALA A 67 1.18 -5.50 -3.34
N GLN A 68 0.61 -6.16 -4.35
CA GLN A 68 -0.41 -5.56 -5.22
C GLN A 68 -1.62 -5.07 -4.42
N GLN A 69 -2.17 -5.91 -3.53
CA GLN A 69 -3.32 -5.53 -2.71
C GLN A 69 -3.03 -4.35 -1.78
N LEU A 70 -1.83 -4.28 -1.21
CA LEU A 70 -1.43 -3.13 -0.38
C LEU A 70 -1.30 -1.85 -1.20
N THR A 71 -0.81 -1.95 -2.44
CA THR A 71 -0.78 -0.83 -3.39
C THR A 71 -2.19 -0.35 -3.74
N GLU A 72 -3.12 -1.26 -4.02
CA GLU A 72 -4.54 -0.90 -4.30
C GLU A 72 -5.19 -0.18 -3.10
N VAL A 73 -4.93 -0.63 -1.87
CA VAL A 73 -5.45 0.06 -0.67
C VAL A 73 -4.81 1.45 -0.52
N LYS A 74 -3.51 1.59 -0.81
CA LYS A 74 -2.84 2.88 -0.81
C LYS A 74 -3.46 3.83 -1.83
N GLU A 75 -3.70 3.38 -3.07
CA GLU A 75 -4.33 4.19 -4.11
C GLU A 75 -5.70 4.72 -3.66
N HIS A 76 -6.48 3.87 -2.96
CA HIS A 76 -7.76 4.31 -2.41
C HIS A 76 -7.59 5.36 -1.29
N VAL A 77 -6.60 5.20 -0.41
CA VAL A 77 -6.29 6.18 0.63
C VAL A 77 -5.86 7.52 0.02
N ASP A 78 -5.00 7.49 -1.00
CA ASP A 78 -4.53 8.69 -1.69
C ASP A 78 -5.69 9.40 -2.41
N ALA A 79 -6.57 8.66 -3.08
CA ALA A 79 -7.76 9.22 -3.74
C ALA A 79 -8.70 9.92 -2.75
N VAL A 80 -8.89 9.36 -1.55
CA VAL A 80 -9.68 9.99 -0.48
C VAL A 80 -9.01 11.29 -0.03
N VAL A 81 -7.69 11.28 0.19
CA VAL A 81 -6.92 12.48 0.56
C VAL A 81 -7.08 13.56 -0.50
N GLU A 82 -6.84 13.25 -1.76
CA GLU A 82 -6.95 14.19 -2.89
C GLU A 82 -8.36 14.79 -3.00
N THR A 83 -9.40 13.96 -2.86
CA THR A 83 -10.80 14.41 -2.93
C THR A 83 -11.11 15.44 -1.84
N VAL A 84 -10.67 15.19 -0.61
CA VAL A 84 -10.96 16.11 0.51
C VAL A 84 -10.16 17.41 0.37
N GLU A 85 -8.90 17.35 -0.06
CA GLU A 85 -8.09 18.56 -0.26
C GLU A 85 -8.56 19.41 -1.45
N GLY A 86 -9.01 18.76 -2.52
CA GLY A 86 -9.67 19.45 -3.63
C GLY A 86 -10.92 20.18 -3.16
N PHE A 87 -11.78 19.50 -2.39
CA PHE A 87 -12.97 20.11 -1.81
C PHE A 87 -12.63 21.30 -0.88
N ASP A 88 -11.63 21.15 0.00
CA ASP A 88 -11.20 22.23 0.90
C ASP A 88 -10.72 23.46 0.13
N THR A 89 -9.94 23.24 -0.94
CA THR A 89 -9.45 24.31 -1.82
C THR A 89 -10.60 25.02 -2.55
N GLU A 90 -11.55 24.27 -3.12
CA GLU A 90 -12.72 24.83 -3.80
C GLU A 90 -13.59 25.66 -2.85
N VAL A 91 -13.84 25.15 -1.64
CA VAL A 91 -14.62 25.85 -0.62
C VAL A 91 -13.89 27.08 -0.11
N ALA A 92 -12.58 27.02 0.10
CA ALA A 92 -11.78 28.18 0.50
C ALA A 92 -11.88 29.32 -0.52
N VAL A 93 -11.83 28.99 -1.83
CA VAL A 93 -12.02 29.97 -2.90
C VAL A 93 -13.44 30.55 -2.90
N LEU A 94 -14.46 29.71 -2.70
CA LEU A 94 -15.86 30.16 -2.65
C LEU A 94 -16.18 31.05 -1.45
N LEU A 95 -15.52 30.82 -0.32
CA LEU A 95 -15.76 31.52 0.94
C LEU A 95 -14.82 32.70 1.18
N ASP A 96 -13.82 32.95 0.32
CA ASP A 96 -12.94 34.10 0.44
C ASP A 96 -13.71 35.40 0.12
N PRO A 97 -14.02 36.25 1.12
CA PRO A 97 -14.81 37.47 0.92
C PRO A 97 -14.07 38.50 0.07
N CYS A 98 -12.75 38.37 -0.13
CA CYS A 98 -11.97 39.30 -0.93
C CYS A 98 -12.01 39.00 -2.45
N ALA A 99 -12.52 37.84 -2.86
CA ALA A 99 -12.67 37.46 -4.27
C ALA A 99 -13.95 38.02 -4.92
N ASN A 100 -14.89 38.59 -4.14
CA ASN A 100 -16.13 39.19 -4.63
C ASN A 100 -16.17 40.71 -4.37
N PRO A 101 -15.89 41.57 -5.37
CA PRO A 101 -15.94 43.03 -5.21
C PRO A 101 -17.36 43.63 -5.09
N THR A 102 -18.41 42.82 -5.00
CA THR A 102 -19.80 43.31 -5.22
C THR A 102 -20.53 43.77 -3.96
N THR A 103 -19.96 43.62 -2.75
CA THR A 103 -20.71 43.90 -1.51
C THR A 103 -20.31 45.19 -0.78
N ALA A 104 -19.71 46.16 -1.48
CA ALA A 104 -19.36 47.47 -0.94
C ALA A 104 -20.13 48.61 -1.63
N THR A 105 -21.47 48.56 -1.61
CA THR A 105 -22.29 49.78 -1.75
C THR A 105 -23.64 49.58 -1.07
N ARG A 106 -23.76 50.06 0.16
CA ARG A 106 -25.03 50.45 0.77
C ARG A 106 -24.81 51.67 1.66
#